data_AF-A0A919LL74-F1
#
_entry.id   AF-A0A919LL74-F1
#
_cell.length_a   1.000
_cell.length_b   1.000
_cell.length_c   1.000
_cell.angle_alpha   90.00
_cell.angle_beta   90.00
_cell.angle_gamma   90.00
#
_symmetry.space_group_name_H-M   'P 1'
#
loop_
_entity.id
_entity.type
_entity.pdbx_description
1 polymer ?
#
loop_
_entity_poly.entity_id
_entity_poly.type
_entity_poly.pdbx_seq_one_letter_code
_entity_poly.pdbx_strand_id
1 'polypeptide(L)' 'MAPHPEQGWTLLCNGVLLFEDTGELLPDGQAIAPHRPTVALAAV' A
#
# COMPACT_ATOMS: atom_id res chain seq x y z
N MET A 1 8.93 -2.25 18.64
CA MET A 1 8.62 -2.27 17.20
C MET A 1 9.01 -0.90 16.66
N ALA A 2 10.13 -0.82 15.94
CA ALA A 2 10.59 0.45 15.40
C ALA A 2 9.82 0.71 14.09
N PRO A 3 9.20 1.88 13.90
CA PRO A 3 8.75 2.27 12.57
C PRO A 3 10.01 2.38 11.70
N HIS A 4 10.05 1.63 10.61
CA HIS A 4 11.09 1.73 9.58
C HIS A 4 10.53 2.66 8.50
N PRO A 5 10.75 3.99 8.60
CA PRO A 5 10.16 4.96 7.67
C PRO A 5 10.56 4.70 6.21
N GLU A 6 11.67 3.99 5.98
CA GLU A 6 12.12 3.57 4.65
C GLU A 6 11.26 2.47 3.99
N GLN A 7 10.40 1.76 4.72
CA GLN A 7 9.69 0.59 4.20
C GLN A 7 8.44 0.95 3.36
N GLY A 8 7.89 2.16 3.53
CA GLY A 8 6.81 2.68 2.68
C GLY A 8 5.44 2.03 2.88
N TRP A 9 5.25 1.30 3.99
CA TRP A 9 3.97 0.72 4.37
C TRP A 9 3.85 0.53 5.89
N THR A 10 2.61 0.45 6.36
CA THR A 10 2.23 0.15 7.73
C THR A 10 1.34 -1.09 7.77
N LEU A 11 1.66 -2.05 8.63
CA LEU A 11 0.77 -3.19 8.92
C LEU A 11 -0.25 -2.78 9.98
N LEU A 12 -1.52 -2.77 9.62
CA LEU A 12 -2.64 -2.48 10.51
C LEU A 12 -3.03 -3.73 11.33
N CYS A 13 -3.67 -3.53 12.48
CA CYS A 13 -4.08 -4.62 13.38
C CYS A 13 -5.07 -5.61 12.75
N ASN A 14 -5.80 -5.19 11.70
CA ASN A 14 -6.71 -6.05 10.94
C ASN A 14 -6.01 -6.86 9.84
N GLY A 15 -4.66 -6.82 9.77
CA GLY A 15 -3.87 -7.56 8.79
C GLY A 15 -3.72 -6.86 7.43
N VAL A 16 -4.27 -5.65 7.26
CA VAL A 16 -4.11 -4.86 6.04
C VAL A 16 -2.72 -4.22 6.02
N LEU A 17 -2.00 -4.33 4.89
CA LEU A 17 -0.85 -3.47 4.63
C LEU A 17 -1.32 -2.21 3.93
N LEU A 18 -1.17 -1.07 4.58
CA LEU A 18 -1.43 0.25 4.02
C LEU A 18 -0.12 0.83 3.48
N PHE A 19 -0.09 1.19 2.19
CA PHE A 19 1.05 1.83 1.56
C PHE A 19 0.96 3.37 1.70
N GLU A 20 2.10 4.05 1.67
CA GLU A 20 2.19 5.53 1.75
C GLU A 20 1.45 6.23 0.60
N ASP A 21 1.23 5.54 -0.51
CA ASP A 21 0.47 6.05 -1.65
C ASP A 21 -1.05 5.85 -1.53
N THR A 22 -1.54 5.35 -0.39
CA THR A 22 -2.94 4.97 -0.10
C THR A 22 -3.42 3.68 -0.75
N GLY A 23 -2.54 2.92 -1.41
CA GLY A 23 -2.86 1.54 -1.81
C GLY A 23 -2.97 0.62 -0.59
N GLU A 24 -3.65 -0.51 -0.75
CA GLU A 24 -3.81 -1.52 0.31
C GLU A 24 -3.55 -2.93 -0.24
N LEU A 25 -2.96 -3.80 0.58
CA LEU A 25 -3.01 -5.25 0.41
C LEU A 25 -3.85 -5.85 1.53
N LEU A 26 -4.98 -6.45 1.14
CA LEU A 26 -5.89 -7.09 2.07
C LEU A 26 -5.31 -8.40 2.61
N PRO A 27 -5.81 -8.91 3.76
CA PRO A 27 -5.31 -10.16 4.35
C PRO A 27 -5.51 -11.40 3.46
N ASP A 28 -6.45 -11.35 2.52
CA ASP A 28 -6.69 -12.40 1.53
C ASP A 28 -5.81 -12.29 0.27
N GLY A 29 -4.93 -11.28 0.23
CA GLY A 29 -4.01 -11.02 -0.87
C GLY A 29 -4.57 -10.15 -1.99
N GLN A 30 -5.80 -9.64 -1.88
CA GLN A 30 -6.34 -8.69 -2.86
C GLN A 30 -5.65 -7.33 -2.75
N ALA A 31 -5.28 -6.75 -3.89
CA ALA A 31 -4.70 -5.42 -3.97
C ALA A 31 -5.77 -4.36 -4.28
N ILE A 32 -5.78 -3.28 -3.50
CA ILE A 32 -6.59 -2.08 -3.74
C ILE A 32 -5.67 -0.98 -4.25
N ALA A 33 -6.06 -0.36 -5.36
CA ALA A 33 -5.27 0.69 -5.98
C ALA A 33 -5.24 1.98 -5.13
N PRO A 34 -4.15 2.78 -5.22
CA PRO A 34 -4.06 4.11 -4.63
C PRO A 34 -5.29 4.99 -4.91
N HIS A 35 -5.74 5.76 -3.92
CA HIS A 35 -6.84 6.71 -4.07
C HIS A 35 -6.44 8.03 -4.75
N ARG A 36 -5.15 8.30 -4.88
CA ARG A 36 -4.64 9.40 -5.73
C ARG A 36 -4.54 8.92 -7.18
N PRO A 37 -4.84 9.76 -8.20
CA PRO A 37 -4.64 9.38 -9.59
C PRO A 37 -3.17 9.03 -9.81
N THR A 38 -2.90 7.73 -9.97
CA THR A 38 -1.62 7.26 -10.45
C THR A 38 -1.50 7.76 -11.88
N VAL A 39 -0.47 8.56 -12.18
CA VAL A 39 -0.04 8.72 -13.58
C VAL A 39 0.47 7.35 -13.99
N ALA A 40 -0.43 6.53 -14.54
CA ALA A 40 -0.06 5.26 -15.14
C ALA A 40 0.82 5.62 -16.34
N LEU A 41 2.14 5.53 -16.16
CA LEU A 41 3.02 5.34 -17.31
C LEU A 41 2.61 4.00 -17.92
N ALA A 42 1.81 4.07 -18.98
CA ALA A 42 1.54 2.92 -19.82
C ALA A 42 2.89 2.30 -20.19
N ALA A 43 3.09 1.04 -19.81
CA ALA A 43 4.26 0.29 -20.22
C ALA A 43 4.30 0.27 -21.75
N VAL A 44 5.39 0.78 -22.33
CA VAL A 44 5.71 0.74 -23.76
C VAL A 44 6.27 -0.63 -24.11
#